data_AF-A0A8S3SZ54-F1
#
_entry.id   AF-A0A8S3SZ54-F1
#
_cell.length_a   1.000
_cell.length_b   1.000
_cell.length_c   1.000
_cell.angle_alpha   90.00
_cell.angle_beta   90.00
_cell.angle_gamma   90.00
#
_symmetry.space_group_name_H-M   'P 1'
#
loop_
_entity.id
_entity.type
_entity.pdbx_description
1 polymer ?
#
loop_
_entity_poly.entity_id
_entity_poly.type
_entity_poly.pdbx_seq_one_letter_code
_entity_poly.pdbx_strand_id
1 'polypeptide(L)'
;MPYKSIFTGLLSLVFVIDFINTTGLTSQEIAKFQVSGNYEASVSVDSSNSEYYVISASGIPDHAWEEVNPNTPSNQNYNIKIPKTPTVATTKACVPFGKIGLTRTGVAIYNPLAAGSVNAVEGDSSETFDSCDGHASPDGAYHYHEIPNSCLYNNTVDELIGVAFDGFPIYGPNVSDISDRWINSTDLDSCHGREVSGEYRYHVTEQWPYFLGCYHGTVYDDVVTVTYDCDLSSNDWNQWLYYLCECPEGTGTGTTNTDCHPPPPPGQQCPSSISNVNSYYNSNASLLSPLTSFYSIVLLLSAIILEYM
;
A
#
# COMPACT_ATOMS: atom_id res chain seq x y z
N MET A 1 0.78 73.84 16.88
CA MET A 1 0.42 72.42 17.11
C MET A 1 1.17 71.57 16.10
N PRO A 2 1.97 70.58 16.51
CA PRO A 2 2.41 69.49 15.63
C PRO A 2 1.72 68.18 16.00
N TYR A 3 1.16 67.47 15.01
CA TYR A 3 0.64 66.12 15.18
C TYR A 3 1.79 65.12 15.38
N LYS A 4 1.72 64.27 16.41
CA LYS A 4 2.52 63.04 16.47
C LYS A 4 1.80 61.96 15.67
N SER A 5 2.41 61.50 14.57
CA SER A 5 1.95 60.29 13.89
C SER A 5 2.34 59.06 14.72
N ILE A 6 1.38 58.20 15.03
CA ILE A 6 1.63 56.92 15.70
C ILE A 6 1.68 55.85 14.60
N PHE A 7 2.87 55.38 14.27
CA PHE A 7 3.04 54.20 13.42
C PHE A 7 2.78 52.93 14.25
N THR A 8 1.56 52.40 14.18
CA THR A 8 1.28 51.03 14.57
C THR A 8 1.78 50.09 13.49
N GLY A 9 3.00 49.57 13.64
CA GLY A 9 3.51 48.52 12.77
C GLY A 9 2.71 47.23 12.98
N LEU A 10 2.00 46.78 11.95
CA LEU A 10 1.36 45.47 11.96
C LEU A 10 2.45 44.41 11.86
N LEU A 11 2.69 43.68 12.95
CA LEU A 11 3.67 42.61 12.97
C LEU A 11 3.08 41.39 12.25
N SER A 12 3.27 41.29 10.94
CA SER A 12 2.91 40.10 10.17
C SER A 12 3.72 38.91 10.69
N LEU A 13 3.07 38.03 11.45
CA LEU A 13 3.58 36.69 11.72
C LEU A 13 3.66 35.95 10.38
N VAL A 14 4.85 35.94 9.79
CA VAL A 14 5.18 34.93 8.78
C VAL A 14 5.34 33.63 9.54
N PHE A 15 4.30 32.79 9.53
CA PHE A 15 4.47 31.38 9.84
C PHE A 15 5.41 30.80 8.79
N VAL A 16 6.68 30.67 9.14
CA VAL A 16 7.56 29.74 8.45
C VAL A 16 7.00 28.37 8.80
N ILE A 17 6.27 27.78 7.86
CA ILE A 17 6.01 26.35 7.87
C ILE A 17 7.37 25.73 7.56
N ASP A 18 8.12 25.40 8.61
CA ASP A 18 9.27 24.52 8.49
C ASP A 18 8.73 23.17 8.01
N PHE A 19 8.73 22.96 6.70
CA PHE A 19 8.62 21.64 6.12
C PHE A 19 9.78 20.84 6.69
N ILE A 20 9.47 19.93 7.62
CA ILE A 20 10.42 18.95 8.12
C ILE A 20 10.71 18.04 6.93
N ASN A 21 11.77 18.37 6.19
CA ASN A 21 12.25 17.60 5.06
C ASN A 21 12.79 16.27 5.60
N THR A 22 11.93 15.25 5.63
CA THR A 22 12.34 13.89 5.91
C THR A 22 13.18 13.34 4.76
N THR A 23 14.21 12.59 5.09
CA THR A 23 15.00 11.81 4.14
C THR A 23 14.18 10.63 3.63
N GLY A 24 14.09 10.48 2.31
CA GLY A 24 13.62 9.25 1.69
C GLY A 24 14.76 8.26 1.53
N LEU A 25 14.70 7.42 0.49
CA LEU A 25 15.78 6.48 0.18
C LEU A 25 17.15 7.16 0.05
N THR A 26 18.09 6.74 0.90
CA THR A 26 19.51 7.07 0.84
C THR A 26 20.19 6.43 -0.37
N SER A 27 21.36 6.94 -0.77
CA SER A 27 22.15 6.33 -1.85
C SER A 27 22.57 4.88 -1.57
N GLN A 28 22.74 4.52 -0.29
CA GLN A 28 23.06 3.17 0.17
C GLN A 28 21.87 2.23 0.03
N GLU A 29 20.65 2.70 0.28
CA GLU A 29 19.43 1.92 0.07
C GLU A 29 19.11 1.76 -1.41
N ILE A 30 19.27 2.81 -2.22
CA ILE A 30 19.11 2.75 -3.68
C ILE A 30 20.07 1.72 -4.28
N ALA A 31 21.31 1.64 -3.79
CA ALA A 31 22.27 0.62 -4.22
C ALA A 31 21.88 -0.83 -3.82
N LYS A 32 20.89 -1.03 -2.94
CA LYS A 32 20.31 -2.35 -2.64
C LYS A 32 19.20 -2.74 -3.63
N PHE A 33 18.73 -1.84 -4.51
CA PHE A 33 17.77 -2.19 -5.56
C PHE A 33 18.48 -2.94 -6.69
N GLN A 34 18.48 -4.26 -6.58
CA GLN A 34 19.17 -5.19 -7.48
C GLN A 34 18.47 -6.56 -7.45
N VAL A 35 18.76 -7.36 -8.46
CA VAL A 35 18.25 -8.74 -8.63
C VAL A 35 19.41 -9.70 -8.92
N SER A 36 19.20 -10.98 -8.65
CA SER A 36 20.14 -12.06 -8.97
C SER A 36 20.44 -12.20 -10.48
N GLY A 37 19.57 -11.66 -11.34
CA GLY A 37 19.63 -11.79 -12.80
C GLY A 37 18.97 -13.07 -13.34
N ASN A 38 18.33 -13.86 -12.48
CA ASN A 38 17.56 -15.04 -12.86
C ASN A 38 16.12 -14.69 -13.27
N TYR A 39 15.41 -15.65 -13.87
CA TYR A 39 13.95 -15.62 -14.14
C TYR A 39 13.41 -14.41 -14.92
N GLU A 40 14.25 -13.68 -15.66
CA GLU A 40 13.91 -12.38 -16.30
C GLU A 40 13.55 -11.26 -15.30
N ALA A 41 13.79 -11.49 -14.00
CA ALA A 41 13.67 -10.47 -12.99
C ALA A 41 14.59 -9.29 -13.30
N SER A 42 14.05 -8.09 -13.13
CA SER A 42 14.76 -6.83 -13.33
C SER A 42 14.20 -5.74 -12.43
N VAL A 43 15.11 -4.90 -11.94
CA VAL A 43 14.84 -3.67 -11.19
C VAL A 43 15.93 -2.66 -11.54
N SER A 44 15.56 -1.40 -11.67
CA SER A 44 16.50 -0.28 -11.83
C SER A 44 15.89 1.01 -11.29
N VAL A 45 16.74 1.90 -10.76
CA VAL A 45 16.32 3.19 -10.21
C VAL A 45 16.97 4.30 -11.03
N ASP A 46 16.17 5.05 -11.80
CA ASP A 46 16.62 6.30 -12.41
C ASP A 46 16.51 7.45 -11.40
N SER A 47 17.61 8.17 -11.21
CA SER A 47 17.71 9.33 -10.33
C SER A 47 17.87 10.65 -11.09
N SER A 48 17.61 10.68 -12.41
CA SER A 48 17.82 11.83 -13.29
C SER A 48 16.96 13.05 -12.94
N ASN A 49 15.71 12.82 -12.49
CA ASN A 49 14.82 13.88 -12.00
C ASN A 49 15.29 14.40 -10.62
N SER A 50 15.08 15.68 -10.31
CA SER A 50 15.50 16.27 -9.02
C SER A 50 14.58 15.95 -7.84
N GLU A 51 13.30 15.67 -8.09
CA GLU A 51 12.24 15.54 -7.08
C GLU A 51 11.90 14.08 -6.75
N TYR A 52 11.95 13.19 -7.75
CA TYR A 52 11.62 11.77 -7.61
C TYR A 52 12.68 10.83 -8.22
N TYR A 53 12.73 9.62 -7.70
CA TYR A 53 13.27 8.46 -8.38
C TYR A 53 12.21 7.84 -9.29
N VAL A 54 12.63 7.19 -10.37
CA VAL A 54 11.78 6.31 -11.17
C VAL A 54 12.28 4.88 -11.00
N ILE A 55 11.49 4.04 -10.33
CA ILE A 55 11.78 2.61 -10.17
C ILE A 55 11.11 1.86 -11.32
N SER A 56 11.92 1.35 -12.24
CA SER A 56 11.47 0.43 -13.29
C SER A 56 11.70 -1.00 -12.84
N ALA A 57 10.68 -1.87 -12.90
CA ALA A 57 10.79 -3.25 -12.46
C ALA A 57 9.89 -4.21 -13.25
N SER A 58 10.35 -5.45 -13.43
CA SER A 58 9.56 -6.51 -14.04
C SER A 58 8.38 -7.02 -13.19
N GLY A 59 8.44 -6.88 -11.85
CA GLY A 59 7.51 -7.53 -10.94
C GLY A 59 7.68 -9.06 -10.81
N ILE A 60 8.64 -9.67 -11.52
CA ILE A 60 8.96 -11.10 -11.42
C ILE A 60 9.95 -11.32 -10.27
N PRO A 61 9.76 -12.33 -9.40
CA PRO A 61 10.74 -12.69 -8.38
C PRO A 61 12.07 -13.15 -8.98
N ASP A 62 13.18 -12.80 -8.33
CA ASP A 62 14.53 -13.21 -8.75
C ASP A 62 14.98 -14.55 -8.14
N HIS A 63 14.01 -15.30 -7.62
CA HIS A 63 14.08 -16.66 -7.10
C HIS A 63 13.04 -17.57 -7.79
N ALA A 64 13.13 -18.88 -7.59
CA ALA A 64 12.08 -19.80 -8.02
C ALA A 64 10.79 -19.55 -7.23
N TRP A 65 9.64 -19.71 -7.87
CA TRP A 65 8.32 -19.71 -7.24
C TRP A 65 7.66 -21.08 -7.41
N GLU A 66 6.64 -21.37 -6.61
CA GLU A 66 5.82 -22.59 -6.72
C GLU A 66 4.40 -22.27 -7.22
N GLU A 67 3.80 -23.16 -8.00
CA GLU A 67 2.43 -23.01 -8.49
C GLU A 67 1.43 -23.42 -7.39
N VAL A 68 1.25 -22.54 -6.40
CA VAL A 68 0.31 -22.72 -5.28
C VAL A 68 -1.13 -22.34 -5.61
N ASN A 69 -1.32 -21.61 -6.72
CA ASN A 69 -2.61 -21.27 -7.31
C ASN A 69 -2.49 -21.35 -8.86
N PRO A 70 -3.60 -21.31 -9.62
CA PRO A 70 -3.56 -21.47 -11.08
C PRO A 70 -2.92 -20.32 -11.88
N ASN A 71 -2.26 -19.36 -11.21
CA ASN A 71 -1.67 -18.18 -11.83
C ASN A 71 -0.15 -18.34 -11.98
N THR A 72 0.46 -17.60 -12.90
CA THR A 72 1.91 -17.63 -13.11
C THR A 72 2.46 -16.19 -13.14
N PRO A 73 3.59 -15.92 -12.46
CA PRO A 73 4.28 -14.64 -12.57
C PRO A 73 4.57 -14.26 -14.03
N SER A 74 4.32 -13.01 -14.38
CA SER A 74 4.63 -12.46 -15.70
C SER A 74 5.09 -11.01 -15.59
N ASN A 75 5.83 -10.52 -16.59
CA ASN A 75 6.40 -9.18 -16.56
C ASN A 75 5.31 -8.10 -16.53
N GLN A 76 5.24 -7.38 -15.42
CA GLN A 76 4.26 -6.33 -15.12
C GLN A 76 4.68 -4.94 -15.61
N ASN A 77 5.94 -4.78 -16.05
CA ASN A 77 6.50 -3.53 -16.57
C ASN A 77 6.20 -2.31 -15.65
N TYR A 78 6.46 -2.47 -14.35
CA TYR A 78 6.30 -1.41 -13.36
C TYR A 78 7.23 -0.24 -13.67
N ASN A 79 6.71 0.98 -13.49
CA ASN A 79 7.40 2.22 -13.73
C ASN A 79 6.86 3.27 -12.74
N ILE A 80 7.38 3.24 -11.51
CA ILE A 80 6.81 3.92 -10.35
C ILE A 80 7.66 5.15 -9.99
N LYS A 81 7.03 6.31 -9.78
CA LYS A 81 7.68 7.50 -9.23
C LYS A 81 7.70 7.40 -7.70
N ILE A 82 8.84 7.71 -7.10
CA ILE A 82 9.03 7.68 -5.64
C ILE A 82 9.69 9.00 -5.22
N PRO A 83 9.13 9.80 -4.30
CA PRO A 83 9.71 11.09 -3.93
C PRO A 83 11.08 10.89 -3.26
N LYS A 84 12.08 11.71 -3.63
CA LYS A 84 13.42 11.67 -3.02
C LYS A 84 13.43 12.24 -1.60
N THR A 85 12.56 13.22 -1.39
CA THR A 85 12.31 13.87 -0.10
C THR A 85 10.82 13.72 0.18
N PRO A 86 10.39 12.61 0.80
CA PRO A 86 9.01 12.45 1.26
C PRO A 86 8.59 13.67 2.09
N THR A 87 7.33 14.05 1.98
CA THR A 87 6.72 15.06 2.85
C THR A 87 5.77 14.36 3.78
N VAL A 88 6.00 14.48 5.08
CA VAL A 88 5.10 13.97 6.13
C VAL A 88 3.69 14.52 5.90
N ALA A 89 2.73 13.64 5.66
CA ALA A 89 1.36 14.03 5.41
C ALA A 89 0.71 14.53 6.71
N THR A 90 -0.04 15.64 6.62
CA THR A 90 -0.80 16.23 7.74
C THR A 90 -1.97 15.35 8.16
N THR A 91 -2.60 14.71 7.17
CA THR A 91 -3.54 13.60 7.35
C THR A 91 -2.92 12.39 6.70
N LYS A 92 -2.83 11.26 7.40
CA LYS A 92 -2.29 10.03 6.82
C LYS A 92 -3.30 9.47 5.84
N ALA A 93 -2.86 8.73 4.83
CA ALA A 93 -3.72 8.34 3.72
C ALA A 93 -3.83 6.82 3.61
N CYS A 94 -5.03 6.29 3.36
CA CYS A 94 -5.27 4.84 3.41
C CYS A 94 -4.48 4.12 2.31
N VAL A 95 -4.00 2.90 2.62
CA VAL A 95 -3.36 2.08 1.60
C VAL A 95 -4.42 1.42 0.70
N PRO A 96 -4.25 1.46 -0.64
CA PRO A 96 -5.18 0.85 -1.59
C PRO A 96 -5.20 -0.67 -1.50
N PHE A 97 -6.23 -1.26 -2.09
CA PHE A 97 -6.24 -2.69 -2.38
C PHE A 97 -5.10 -3.05 -3.33
N GLY A 98 -4.41 -4.15 -3.04
CA GLY A 98 -3.26 -4.57 -3.83
C GLY A 98 -2.03 -3.72 -3.52
N LYS A 99 -1.37 -3.16 -4.54
CA LYS A 99 -0.01 -2.61 -4.45
C LYS A 99 0.11 -1.37 -3.54
N ILE A 100 1.04 -1.42 -2.59
CA ILE A 100 1.37 -0.32 -1.65
C ILE A 100 2.85 0.10 -1.68
N GLY A 101 3.68 -0.71 -2.32
CA GLY A 101 5.12 -0.50 -2.42
C GLY A 101 5.79 -1.49 -3.36
N LEU A 102 7.12 -1.37 -3.48
CA LEU A 102 7.97 -2.33 -4.17
C LEU A 102 9.06 -2.81 -3.22
N THR A 103 9.36 -4.11 -3.26
CA THR A 103 10.56 -4.67 -2.65
C THR A 103 11.82 -4.19 -3.39
N ARG A 104 12.99 -4.34 -2.74
CA ARG A 104 14.29 -4.02 -3.35
C ARG A 104 14.60 -4.83 -4.62
N THR A 105 14.00 -6.01 -4.80
CA THR A 105 14.16 -6.83 -6.02
C THR A 105 13.13 -6.49 -7.11
N GLY A 106 12.21 -5.55 -6.84
CA GLY A 106 11.20 -5.09 -7.80
C GLY A 106 9.88 -5.88 -7.82
N VAL A 107 9.73 -6.89 -6.95
CA VAL A 107 8.45 -7.56 -6.67
C VAL A 107 7.52 -6.62 -5.90
N ALA A 108 6.22 -6.72 -6.14
CA ALA A 108 5.22 -5.89 -5.49
C ALA A 108 4.99 -6.25 -4.01
N ILE A 109 4.79 -5.22 -3.18
CA ILE A 109 4.28 -5.34 -1.82
C ILE A 109 2.79 -5.00 -1.88
N TYR A 110 1.94 -5.90 -1.38
CA TYR A 110 0.49 -5.69 -1.32
C TYR A 110 0.03 -5.30 0.10
N ASN A 111 -1.14 -4.67 0.21
CA ASN A 111 -1.84 -4.49 1.48
C ASN A 111 -2.25 -5.86 2.05
N PRO A 112 -2.58 -6.00 3.35
CA PRO A 112 -2.79 -7.32 3.96
C PRO A 112 -4.17 -7.94 3.63
N LEU A 113 -4.86 -7.43 2.62
CA LEU A 113 -6.21 -7.85 2.24
C LEU A 113 -6.18 -8.68 0.94
N ALA A 114 -6.84 -9.83 0.98
CA ALA A 114 -7.08 -10.71 -0.15
C ALA A 114 -8.47 -10.51 -0.78
N ALA A 115 -8.79 -11.31 -1.79
CA ALA A 115 -10.07 -11.24 -2.49
C ALA A 115 -11.25 -11.41 -1.52
N GLY A 116 -12.26 -10.54 -1.63
CA GLY A 116 -13.37 -10.48 -0.68
C GLY A 116 -13.08 -9.69 0.60
N SER A 117 -11.95 -8.96 0.65
CA SER A 117 -11.54 -8.11 1.79
C SER A 117 -11.32 -8.90 3.08
N VAL A 118 -10.78 -10.11 2.97
CA VAL A 118 -10.35 -10.93 4.11
C VAL A 118 -8.86 -10.74 4.39
N ASN A 119 -8.40 -11.10 5.58
CA ASN A 119 -6.97 -11.14 5.88
C ASN A 119 -6.29 -12.17 4.97
N ALA A 120 -5.29 -11.74 4.21
CA ALA A 120 -4.59 -12.60 3.26
C ALA A 120 -3.75 -13.70 3.93
N VAL A 121 -3.31 -13.49 5.17
CA VAL A 121 -2.27 -14.29 5.84
C VAL A 121 -2.86 -15.22 6.91
N GLU A 122 -3.87 -14.76 7.65
CA GLU A 122 -4.45 -15.51 8.78
C GLU A 122 -5.97 -15.75 8.66
N GLY A 123 -6.41 -16.92 9.13
CA GLY A 123 -7.82 -17.28 9.31
C GLY A 123 -8.36 -18.25 8.26
N ASP A 124 -9.63 -18.64 8.39
CA ASP A 124 -10.31 -19.65 7.54
C ASP A 124 -10.44 -19.27 6.05
N SER A 125 -9.95 -18.09 5.65
CA SER A 125 -9.97 -17.58 4.29
C SER A 125 -8.66 -16.88 3.92
N SER A 126 -7.56 -17.25 4.58
CA SER A 126 -6.22 -16.85 4.14
C SER A 126 -5.94 -17.40 2.74
N GLU A 127 -5.07 -16.70 2.02
CA GLU A 127 -4.54 -17.16 0.75
C GLU A 127 -3.55 -18.31 0.96
N THR A 128 -3.09 -18.91 -0.15
CA THR A 128 -1.96 -19.84 -0.13
C THR A 128 -0.75 -19.17 -0.78
N PHE A 129 0.38 -19.21 -0.08
CA PHE A 129 1.68 -18.71 -0.53
C PHE A 129 2.63 -19.88 -0.83
N ASP A 130 3.64 -19.63 -1.66
CA ASP A 130 4.70 -20.58 -1.95
C ASP A 130 5.79 -20.60 -0.86
N SER A 131 6.81 -21.43 -1.04
CA SER A 131 7.96 -21.52 -0.14
C SER A 131 8.79 -20.23 0.00
N CYS A 132 8.45 -19.16 -0.72
CA CYS A 132 9.05 -17.84 -0.66
C CYS A 132 8.10 -16.78 -0.05
N ASP A 133 7.00 -17.23 0.58
CA ASP A 133 6.02 -16.42 1.30
C ASP A 133 5.25 -15.41 0.39
N GLY A 134 5.16 -15.71 -0.91
CA GLY A 134 4.42 -14.93 -1.89
C GLY A 134 3.59 -15.78 -2.85
N HIS A 135 2.85 -15.13 -3.76
CA HIS A 135 2.11 -15.81 -4.83
C HIS A 135 1.80 -14.88 -6.01
N ALA A 136 1.20 -15.41 -7.08
CA ALA A 136 0.75 -14.63 -8.24
C ALA A 136 -0.76 -14.40 -8.25
N SER A 137 -1.21 -13.19 -8.61
CA SER A 137 -2.61 -12.87 -8.94
C SER A 137 -2.94 -13.22 -10.41
N PRO A 138 -4.23 -13.23 -10.82
CA PRO A 138 -4.64 -13.62 -12.18
C PRO A 138 -4.13 -12.74 -13.34
N ASP A 139 -3.64 -11.54 -13.05
CA ASP A 139 -2.91 -10.66 -13.98
C ASP A 139 -1.40 -10.98 -14.05
N GLY A 140 -0.95 -12.00 -13.32
CA GLY A 140 0.43 -12.48 -13.25
C GLY A 140 1.35 -11.59 -12.40
N ALA A 141 0.81 -10.69 -11.58
CA ALA A 141 1.63 -9.95 -10.60
C ALA A 141 1.99 -10.88 -9.44
N TYR A 142 3.28 -11.24 -9.32
CA TYR A 142 3.78 -11.88 -8.11
C TYR A 142 3.96 -10.83 -7.00
N HIS A 143 3.57 -11.17 -5.78
CA HIS A 143 3.52 -10.21 -4.67
C HIS A 143 3.58 -10.88 -3.30
N TYR A 144 3.86 -10.05 -2.29
CA TYR A 144 3.92 -10.41 -0.88
C TYR A 144 2.81 -9.69 -0.09
N HIS A 145 2.11 -10.44 0.75
CA HIS A 145 1.20 -9.93 1.78
C HIS A 145 1.81 -9.95 3.19
N GLU A 146 2.84 -10.78 3.41
CA GLU A 146 3.58 -10.92 4.67
C GLU A 146 5.11 -10.80 4.48
N ILE A 147 5.88 -11.05 5.53
CA ILE A 147 7.35 -11.00 5.48
C ILE A 147 7.87 -12.10 4.53
N PRO A 148 8.64 -11.77 3.48
CA PRO A 148 9.29 -12.75 2.61
C PRO A 148 10.55 -13.35 3.24
N ASN A 149 10.36 -14.02 4.38
CA ASN A 149 11.38 -14.62 5.25
C ASN A 149 12.29 -15.63 4.56
N SER A 150 11.79 -16.31 3.53
CA SER A 150 12.44 -17.48 2.96
C SER A 150 13.35 -17.15 1.77
N CYS A 151 13.03 -16.10 1.00
CA CYS A 151 13.68 -15.82 -0.29
C CYS A 151 14.12 -14.37 -0.52
N LEU A 152 13.65 -13.39 0.26
CA LEU A 152 14.06 -11.99 0.14
C LEU A 152 14.69 -11.42 1.41
N TYR A 153 14.04 -11.61 2.57
CA TYR A 153 14.53 -11.15 3.86
C TYR A 153 15.50 -12.18 4.45
N ASN A 154 16.73 -11.78 4.81
CA ASN A 154 17.76 -12.70 5.29
C ASN A 154 17.92 -12.66 6.83
N ASN A 155 16.93 -12.12 7.54
CA ASN A 155 17.00 -11.86 8.98
C ASN A 155 18.22 -11.03 9.41
N THR A 156 18.74 -10.16 8.53
CA THR A 156 19.84 -9.26 8.91
C THR A 156 19.31 -8.02 9.65
N VAL A 157 20.15 -7.48 10.53
CA VAL A 157 19.81 -6.30 11.34
C VAL A 157 19.72 -5.07 10.44
N ASP A 158 18.63 -4.30 10.58
CA ASP A 158 18.32 -3.15 9.72
C ASP A 158 18.38 -3.50 8.21
N GLU A 159 17.77 -4.62 7.85
CA GLU A 159 17.64 -5.03 6.46
C GLU A 159 16.55 -4.22 5.74
N LEU A 160 16.89 -3.61 4.60
CA LEU A 160 15.93 -2.93 3.73
C LEU A 160 15.12 -3.99 2.96
N ILE A 161 13.81 -4.03 3.13
CA ILE A 161 12.89 -4.87 2.36
C ILE A 161 12.51 -4.19 1.05
N GLY A 162 12.22 -2.89 1.08
CA GLY A 162 11.68 -2.16 -0.06
C GLY A 162 11.39 -0.69 0.24
N VAL A 163 10.44 -0.12 -0.50
CA VAL A 163 9.97 1.26 -0.37
C VAL A 163 8.45 1.33 -0.58
N ALA A 164 7.78 2.13 0.24
CA ALA A 164 6.35 2.45 0.08
C ALA A 164 6.15 3.53 -0.98
N PHE A 165 4.95 3.66 -1.55
CA PHE A 165 4.68 4.65 -2.61
C PHE A 165 4.71 6.12 -2.15
N ASP A 166 4.71 6.39 -0.84
CA ASP A 166 5.00 7.72 -0.27
C ASP A 166 6.50 8.02 -0.12
N GLY A 167 7.36 7.05 -0.46
CA GLY A 167 8.82 7.17 -0.53
C GLY A 167 9.60 6.92 0.75
N PHE A 168 8.92 6.52 1.83
CA PHE A 168 9.61 6.03 3.02
C PHE A 168 10.10 4.57 2.83
N PRO A 169 11.30 4.23 3.31
CA PRO A 169 11.82 2.87 3.22
C PRO A 169 11.06 1.90 4.12
N ILE A 170 11.04 0.63 3.73
CA ILE A 170 10.44 -0.48 4.47
C ILE A 170 11.57 -1.41 4.92
N TYR A 171 11.65 -1.70 6.22
CA TYR A 171 12.71 -2.48 6.87
C TYR A 171 12.21 -3.78 7.50
N GLY A 172 13.13 -4.73 7.77
CA GLY A 172 12.84 -5.96 8.50
C GLY A 172 12.50 -5.75 9.98
N PRO A 173 11.95 -6.76 10.68
CA PRO A 173 11.66 -6.72 12.11
C PRO A 173 12.90 -6.88 13.02
N ASN A 174 14.04 -7.29 12.47
CA ASN A 174 15.32 -7.33 13.19
C ASN A 174 16.01 -5.96 13.11
N VAL A 175 16.09 -5.24 14.23
CA VAL A 175 16.53 -3.83 14.31
C VAL A 175 17.68 -3.67 15.30
N SER A 176 18.58 -2.70 15.09
CA SER A 176 19.78 -2.56 15.93
C SER A 176 19.54 -1.99 17.33
N ASP A 177 18.41 -1.30 17.55
CA ASP A 177 18.07 -0.64 18.82
C ASP A 177 17.23 -1.50 19.78
N ILE A 178 16.70 -2.63 19.32
CA ILE A 178 15.98 -3.64 20.12
C ILE A 178 16.61 -5.00 19.81
N SER A 179 17.42 -5.52 20.74
CA SER A 179 18.37 -6.62 20.48
C SER A 179 17.98 -7.98 21.07
N ASP A 180 16.89 -8.04 21.84
CA ASP A 180 16.42 -9.25 22.53
C ASP A 180 15.25 -9.94 21.82
N ARG A 181 14.65 -9.30 20.80
CA ARG A 181 13.52 -9.82 20.02
C ARG A 181 13.37 -9.05 18.70
N TRP A 182 12.59 -9.63 17.79
CA TRP A 182 11.98 -8.88 16.70
C TRP A 182 10.99 -7.82 17.22
N ILE A 183 10.87 -6.71 16.50
CA ILE A 183 9.80 -5.72 16.73
C ILE A 183 8.46 -6.23 16.23
N ASN A 184 7.39 -5.70 16.83
CA ASN A 184 6.01 -6.05 16.53
C ASN A 184 5.14 -4.77 16.49
N SER A 185 3.83 -4.90 16.25
CA SER A 185 2.93 -3.74 16.07
C SER A 185 2.88 -2.80 17.28
N THR A 186 3.27 -3.24 18.48
CA THR A 186 3.34 -2.37 19.68
C THR A 186 4.59 -1.49 19.76
N ASP A 187 5.57 -1.71 18.90
CA ASP A 187 6.79 -0.89 18.76
C ASP A 187 6.66 0.19 17.67
N LEU A 188 5.51 0.25 16.99
CA LEU A 188 5.27 1.03 15.77
C LEU A 188 4.11 2.02 15.96
N ASP A 189 4.03 3.00 15.08
CA ASP A 189 2.90 3.92 14.97
C ASP A 189 1.70 3.27 14.24
N SER A 190 0.61 4.01 14.14
CA SER A 190 -0.63 3.57 13.47
C SER A 190 -0.50 3.41 11.94
N CYS A 191 0.58 3.89 11.31
CA CYS A 191 0.91 3.54 9.92
C CYS A 191 1.84 2.33 9.82
N HIS A 192 2.22 1.72 10.94
CA HIS A 192 3.14 0.59 11.05
C HIS A 192 4.60 0.95 10.71
N GLY A 193 5.00 2.17 11.04
CA GLY A 193 6.38 2.64 10.97
C GLY A 193 6.83 3.32 12.26
N ARG A 194 8.05 3.85 12.28
CA ARG A 194 8.58 4.61 13.41
C ARG A 194 9.75 5.51 13.00
N GLU A 195 10.03 6.50 13.83
CA GLU A 195 11.23 7.34 13.74
C GLU A 195 12.46 6.59 14.28
N VAL A 196 13.54 6.53 13.50
CA VAL A 196 14.84 6.00 13.93
C VAL A 196 15.92 7.03 13.61
N SER A 197 16.62 7.52 14.64
CA SER A 197 17.62 8.60 14.52
C SER A 197 17.12 9.91 13.87
N GLY A 198 15.80 10.13 13.82
CA GLY A 198 15.17 11.28 13.18
C GLY A 198 14.81 11.08 11.70
N GLU A 199 14.84 9.83 11.22
CA GLU A 199 14.35 9.43 9.91
C GLU A 199 13.19 8.43 10.08
N TYR A 200 12.03 8.73 9.48
CA TYR A 200 10.89 7.83 9.52
C TYR A 200 11.09 6.64 8.57
N ARG A 201 10.74 5.44 9.04
CA ARG A 201 10.75 4.22 8.21
C ARG A 201 9.65 3.26 8.64
N TYR A 202 9.10 2.53 7.67
CA TYR A 202 8.20 1.40 7.92
C TYR A 202 8.99 0.17 8.34
N HIS A 203 8.33 -0.73 9.04
CA HIS A 203 8.85 -2.05 9.33
C HIS A 203 7.85 -3.13 8.96
N VAL A 204 8.34 -4.29 8.51
CA VAL A 204 7.50 -5.47 8.36
C VAL A 204 7.50 -6.28 9.65
N THR A 205 6.37 -6.89 10.02
CA THR A 205 6.22 -7.70 11.24
C THR A 205 5.36 -8.93 10.99
N GLU A 206 5.45 -9.94 11.87
CA GLU A 206 4.58 -11.13 11.86
C GLU A 206 3.13 -10.81 12.25
N GLN A 207 2.84 -9.56 12.64
CA GLN A 207 1.53 -9.12 13.12
C GLN A 207 0.89 -8.17 12.12
N TRP A 208 -0.44 -8.26 12.00
CA TRP A 208 -1.25 -7.32 11.23
C TRP A 208 -0.87 -5.84 11.50
N PRO A 209 -0.86 -4.97 10.47
CA PRO A 209 -1.05 -5.21 9.03
C PRO A 209 0.14 -5.80 8.23
N TYR A 210 1.13 -6.41 8.87
CA TYR A 210 2.34 -7.05 8.30
C TYR A 210 3.32 -6.13 7.57
N PHE A 211 2.83 -5.26 6.69
CA PHE A 211 3.51 -4.12 6.09
C PHE A 211 2.90 -2.81 6.65
N LEU A 212 2.83 -1.73 5.86
CA LEU A 212 2.23 -0.46 6.27
C LEU A 212 0.69 -0.48 6.24
N GLY A 213 0.08 0.14 7.25
CA GLY A 213 -1.38 0.30 7.35
C GLY A 213 -1.92 1.62 6.80
N CYS A 214 -1.07 2.65 6.73
CA CYS A 214 -1.36 3.92 6.06
C CYS A 214 -0.08 4.55 5.50
N TYR A 215 -0.23 5.43 4.51
CA TYR A 215 0.85 6.29 4.05
C TYR A 215 1.09 7.42 5.06
N HIS A 216 2.28 7.43 5.63
CA HIS A 216 2.83 8.45 6.51
C HIS A 216 3.15 9.73 5.72
N GLY A 217 3.57 9.59 4.45
CA GLY A 217 3.90 10.68 3.55
C GLY A 217 2.87 10.92 2.45
N THR A 218 3.10 11.96 1.66
CA THR A 218 2.34 12.23 0.43
C THR A 218 2.85 11.36 -0.73
N VAL A 219 1.99 10.53 -1.30
CA VAL A 219 2.29 9.70 -2.50
C VAL A 219 2.54 10.58 -3.73
N TYR A 220 3.58 10.28 -4.51
CA TYR A 220 3.94 11.04 -5.71
C TYR A 220 3.27 10.46 -6.97
N ASP A 221 2.08 11.00 -7.29
CA ASP A 221 1.50 11.13 -8.64
C ASP A 221 0.84 9.90 -9.31
N ASP A 222 -0.23 10.20 -10.07
CA ASP A 222 -1.05 9.43 -11.07
C ASP A 222 -1.37 7.92 -10.94
N VAL A 223 -0.58 7.07 -10.30
CA VAL A 223 -0.78 5.59 -10.30
C VAL A 223 -1.72 5.12 -9.18
N VAL A 224 -1.80 5.88 -8.09
CA VAL A 224 -2.67 5.58 -6.96
C VAL A 224 -3.59 6.76 -6.70
N THR A 225 -4.89 6.58 -6.93
CA THR A 225 -5.91 7.53 -6.47
C THR A 225 -6.08 7.34 -4.96
N VAL A 226 -5.22 7.97 -4.16
CA VAL A 226 -5.31 7.90 -2.70
C VAL A 226 -6.40 8.87 -2.22
N THR A 227 -7.65 8.41 -2.19
CA THR A 227 -8.82 9.28 -1.98
C THR A 227 -9.29 9.42 -0.53
N TYR A 228 -8.64 8.76 0.44
CA TYR A 228 -9.17 8.63 1.81
C TYR A 228 -8.15 8.95 2.90
N ASP A 229 -8.56 9.83 3.81
CA ASP A 229 -7.91 10.17 5.07
C ASP A 229 -8.00 9.00 6.08
N CYS A 230 -6.90 8.69 6.77
CA CYS A 230 -6.86 7.77 7.92
C CYS A 230 -7.06 8.52 9.24
N ASP A 231 -7.83 7.93 10.15
CA ASP A 231 -8.10 8.47 11.48
C ASP A 231 -7.39 7.61 12.55
N LEU A 232 -6.22 8.09 13.00
CA LEU A 232 -5.27 7.37 13.86
C LEU A 232 -5.70 7.27 15.34
N SER A 233 -7.00 7.28 15.64
CA SER A 233 -7.54 7.57 16.97
C SER A 233 -8.31 6.42 17.66
N SER A 234 -8.32 5.21 17.08
CA SER A 234 -9.39 4.22 17.33
C SER A 234 -8.95 2.77 17.60
N ASN A 235 -7.75 2.36 17.17
CA ASN A 235 -7.21 0.99 17.15
C ASN A 235 -7.97 -0.05 16.27
N ASP A 236 -9.26 0.14 16.00
CA ASP A 236 -10.09 -0.80 15.23
C ASP A 236 -9.88 -0.61 13.72
N TRP A 237 -9.14 -1.54 13.08
CA TRP A 237 -8.90 -1.60 11.63
C TRP A 237 -10.18 -1.94 10.83
N ASN A 238 -11.08 -0.97 10.70
CA ASN A 238 -12.35 -1.14 9.99
C ASN A 238 -12.21 -0.93 8.48
N GLN A 239 -12.58 -1.96 7.72
CA GLN A 239 -12.54 -1.97 6.26
C GLN A 239 -13.40 -0.86 5.64
N TRP A 240 -12.80 -0.05 4.74
CA TRP A 240 -13.53 0.93 3.94
C TRP A 240 -13.22 0.75 2.45
N LEU A 241 -14.20 0.28 1.68
CA LEU A 241 -14.17 0.26 0.20
C LEU A 241 -12.87 -0.33 -0.41
N TYR A 242 -12.42 -1.48 0.10
CA TYR A 242 -11.18 -2.18 -0.30
C TYR A 242 -9.86 -1.52 0.14
N TYR A 243 -9.90 -0.34 0.78
CA TYR A 243 -8.74 0.25 1.43
C TYR A 243 -8.59 -0.31 2.85
N LEU A 244 -7.35 -0.44 3.30
CA LEU A 244 -7.08 -0.57 4.73
C LEU A 244 -6.98 0.84 5.31
N CYS A 245 -7.86 1.12 6.25
CA CYS A 245 -7.86 2.33 7.05
C CYS A 245 -8.05 1.93 8.52
N GLU A 246 -7.46 2.71 9.42
CA GLU A 246 -8.00 2.86 10.77
C GLU A 246 -9.14 3.88 10.67
N CYS A 247 -10.38 3.46 10.94
CA CYS A 247 -11.58 4.30 10.80
C CYS A 247 -12.60 4.00 11.91
N PRO A 248 -12.96 5.00 12.74
CA PRO A 248 -14.27 5.04 13.35
C PRO A 248 -15.37 5.08 12.28
N GLU A 249 -16.60 4.68 12.63
CA GLU A 249 -17.75 4.82 11.72
C GLU A 249 -17.98 6.31 11.34
N GLY A 250 -17.55 6.71 10.13
CA GLY A 250 -18.06 7.90 9.45
C GLY A 250 -17.26 9.21 9.56
N THR A 251 -15.94 9.19 9.72
CA THR A 251 -15.09 10.41 9.80
C THR A 251 -14.20 10.72 8.58
N GLY A 252 -14.29 9.95 7.48
CA GLY A 252 -13.63 10.33 6.23
C GLY A 252 -14.24 11.62 5.64
N THR A 253 -13.44 12.68 5.50
CA THR A 253 -13.91 13.99 4.98
C THR A 253 -14.05 14.00 3.45
N GLY A 254 -14.99 13.20 2.92
CA GLY A 254 -15.38 13.18 1.51
C GLY A 254 -15.97 14.52 1.06
N THR A 255 -15.09 15.47 0.73
CA THR A 255 -15.48 16.81 0.31
C THR A 255 -15.86 16.82 -1.17
N THR A 256 -17.17 16.77 -1.38
CA THR A 256 -17.91 16.90 -2.66
C THR A 256 -18.26 15.60 -3.37
N ASN A 257 -19.33 15.67 -4.16
CA ASN A 257 -20.18 14.55 -4.55
C ASN A 257 -19.61 13.76 -5.76
N THR A 258 -18.29 13.69 -5.87
CA THR A 258 -17.51 13.07 -6.96
C THR A 258 -16.87 11.74 -6.59
N ASP A 259 -16.78 11.43 -5.29
CA ASP A 259 -15.78 10.49 -4.76
C ASP A 259 -16.35 9.10 -4.43
N CYS A 260 -17.60 8.84 -4.80
CA CYS A 260 -18.14 7.48 -4.88
C CYS A 260 -17.72 6.84 -6.20
N HIS A 261 -16.96 5.74 -6.15
CA HIS A 261 -16.73 4.88 -7.33
C HIS A 261 -17.24 3.44 -7.10
N PRO A 262 -18.11 2.91 -7.98
CA PRO A 262 -18.78 3.61 -9.08
C PRO A 262 -19.76 4.71 -8.55
N PRO A 263 -20.00 5.77 -9.35
CA PRO A 263 -20.88 6.86 -8.93
C PRO A 263 -22.34 6.39 -8.76
N PRO A 264 -23.09 6.96 -7.80
CA PRO A 264 -24.49 6.61 -7.59
C PRO A 264 -25.35 7.03 -8.80
N PRO A 265 -26.53 6.39 -9.00
CA PRO A 265 -27.43 6.75 -10.10
C PRO A 265 -27.80 8.24 -10.11
N PRO A 266 -28.03 8.85 -11.30
CA PRO A 266 -28.30 10.28 -11.42
C PRO A 266 -29.43 10.77 -10.50
N GLY A 267 -29.10 11.66 -9.57
CA GLY A 267 -30.03 12.22 -8.59
C GLY A 267 -29.94 11.64 -7.17
N GLN A 268 -29.09 10.63 -6.94
CA GLN A 268 -28.74 10.17 -5.59
C GLN A 268 -27.44 10.83 -5.07
N GLN A 269 -27.35 11.03 -3.76
CA GLN A 269 -26.14 11.49 -3.06
C GLN A 269 -25.46 10.29 -2.39
N CYS A 270 -24.14 10.35 -2.23
CA CYS A 270 -23.40 9.39 -1.42
C CYS A 270 -23.97 9.32 0.01
N PRO A 271 -24.28 8.13 0.57
CA PRO A 271 -24.87 8.01 1.90
C PRO A 271 -23.99 8.59 3.00
N SER A 272 -24.53 9.52 3.80
CA SER A 272 -23.77 10.28 4.82
C SER A 272 -23.42 9.48 6.08
N SER A 273 -23.91 8.26 6.22
CA SER A 273 -23.50 7.27 7.23
C SER A 273 -23.99 5.89 6.78
N ILE A 274 -23.09 4.91 6.67
CA ILE A 274 -23.44 3.52 6.40
C ILE A 274 -22.62 2.61 7.32
N SER A 275 -23.32 1.90 8.19
CA SER A 275 -22.78 0.93 9.15
C SER A 275 -22.50 -0.45 8.53
N ASN A 276 -22.51 -0.56 7.19
CA ASN A 276 -22.06 -1.73 6.42
C ASN A 276 -22.10 -1.46 4.91
N VAL A 277 -20.95 -1.13 4.30
CA VAL A 277 -20.81 -0.95 2.84
C VAL A 277 -21.27 -2.19 2.06
N ASN A 278 -21.03 -3.38 2.64
CA ASN A 278 -21.52 -4.66 2.12
C ASN A 278 -23.05 -4.70 1.92
N SER A 279 -23.84 -4.04 2.77
CA SER A 279 -25.31 -4.03 2.61
C SER A 279 -25.77 -3.17 1.42
N TYR A 280 -25.02 -2.14 1.05
CA TYR A 280 -25.32 -1.28 -0.09
C TYR A 280 -24.99 -1.98 -1.41
N TYR A 281 -23.82 -2.61 -1.51
CA TYR A 281 -23.45 -3.38 -2.71
C TYR A 281 -24.29 -4.65 -2.87
N ASN A 282 -24.56 -5.41 -1.80
CA ASN A 282 -25.41 -6.62 -1.89
C ASN A 282 -26.86 -6.30 -2.29
N SER A 283 -27.38 -5.11 -1.99
CA SER A 283 -28.73 -4.69 -2.41
C SER A 283 -28.78 -4.09 -3.83
N ASN A 284 -27.64 -3.68 -4.41
CA ASN A 284 -27.54 -3.07 -5.74
C ASN A 284 -26.71 -3.89 -6.75
N ALA A 285 -26.27 -5.10 -6.40
CA ALA A 285 -25.46 -5.98 -7.25
C ALA A 285 -26.12 -6.31 -8.61
N SER A 286 -27.45 -6.24 -8.69
CA SER A 286 -28.22 -6.40 -9.93
C SER A 286 -28.07 -5.26 -10.95
N LEU A 287 -27.48 -4.12 -10.55
CA LEU A 287 -27.27 -2.93 -11.39
C LEU A 287 -25.83 -2.79 -11.92
N LEU A 288 -24.89 -3.60 -11.45
CA LEU A 288 -23.45 -3.48 -11.77
C LEU A 288 -22.90 -4.59 -12.71
N SER A 289 -23.73 -5.54 -13.15
CA SER A 289 -23.32 -6.53 -14.15
C SER A 289 -23.47 -6.01 -15.58
N PRO A 290 -22.45 -6.14 -16.44
CA PRO A 290 -22.62 -7.12 -17.52
C PRO A 290 -21.36 -7.94 -17.84
N LEU A 291 -20.67 -8.51 -16.84
CA LEU A 291 -19.57 -9.48 -17.07
C LEU A 291 -19.72 -10.83 -16.35
N THR A 292 -20.61 -10.94 -15.36
CA THR A 292 -20.83 -12.18 -14.60
C THR A 292 -21.66 -13.25 -15.33
N SER A 293 -22.30 -12.93 -16.47
CA SER A 293 -23.10 -13.91 -17.22
C SER A 293 -22.27 -14.88 -18.07
N PHE A 294 -21.01 -14.55 -18.41
CA PHE A 294 -20.16 -15.43 -19.22
C PHE A 294 -19.54 -16.58 -18.42
N TYR A 295 -19.10 -16.33 -17.17
CA TYR A 295 -18.48 -17.36 -16.34
C TYR A 295 -19.43 -18.52 -16.01
N SER A 296 -20.69 -18.23 -15.66
CA SER A 296 -21.69 -19.27 -15.38
C SER A 296 -22.10 -20.09 -16.61
N ILE A 297 -21.97 -19.53 -17.82
CA ILE A 297 -22.28 -20.25 -19.08
C ILE A 297 -21.14 -21.19 -19.48
N VAL A 298 -19.87 -20.80 -19.28
CA VAL A 298 -18.70 -21.64 -19.59
C VAL A 298 -18.62 -22.86 -18.66
N LEU A 299 -18.97 -22.71 -17.38
CA LEU A 299 -19.03 -23.82 -16.42
C LEU A 299 -20.19 -24.79 -16.67
N LEU A 300 -21.35 -24.33 -17.20
CA LEU A 300 -22.41 -25.26 -17.61
C LEU A 300 -22.08 -26.02 -18.91
N LEU A 301 -21.40 -25.38 -19.87
CA LEU A 301 -21.06 -26.01 -21.15
C LEU A 301 -19.98 -27.09 -21.02
N SER A 302 -19.03 -26.93 -20.10
CA SER A 302 -18.02 -27.96 -19.81
C SER A 302 -18.59 -29.19 -19.10
N ALA A 303 -19.62 -29.01 -18.24
CA ALA A 303 -20.31 -30.12 -17.59
C ALA A 303 -21.15 -30.98 -18.57
N ILE A 304 -21.84 -30.35 -19.53
CA ILE A 304 -22.74 -31.05 -20.46
C ILE A 304 -21.97 -31.91 -21.49
N ILE A 305 -20.72 -31.56 -21.82
CA ILE A 305 -19.91 -32.31 -22.79
C ILE A 305 -19.39 -33.65 -22.20
N LEU A 306 -19.26 -33.78 -20.86
CA LEU A 306 -18.84 -35.03 -20.22
C LEU A 306 -19.95 -36.09 -20.10
N GLU A 307 -21.23 -35.76 -20.31
CA GLU A 307 -22.34 -36.73 -20.27
C GLU A 307 -22.68 -37.34 -21.65
N TYR A 308 -21.98 -36.94 -22.72
CA TYR A 308 -22.24 -37.39 -24.10
C TYR A 308 -21.00 -37.84 -24.89
N MET A 309 -20.01 -38.42 -24.19
CA MET A 309 -18.89 -39.18 -24.79
C MET A 309 -18.74 -40.56 -24.17
#